data_AF-A0A1V3IMZ0-F1
#
_entry.id   AF-A0A1V3IMZ0-F1
#
_cell.length_a   1.000
_cell.length_b   1.000
_cell.length_c   1.000
_cell.angle_alpha   90.00
_cell.angle_beta   90.00
_cell.angle_gamma   90.00
#
_symmetry.space_group_name_H-M   'P 1'
#
loop_
_entity.id
_entity.type
_entity.pdbx_description
1 polymer ?
#
loop_
_entity_poly.entity_id
_entity_poly.type
_entity_poly.pdbx_seq_one_letter_code
_entity_poly.pdbx_strand_id
1 'polypeptide(L)' 'MPKVTTPYTLDEKAQARFKRANTALWQAYSIMDLLVNGTDLSNDDMPTLLSALQGAVELVTD' A
#
# COMPACT_ATOMS: atom_id res chain seq x y z
N MET A 1 36.79 15.08 -12.91
CA MET A 1 35.52 15.40 -13.59
C MET A 1 34.37 15.02 -12.66
N PRO A 2 33.43 15.93 -12.33
CA PRO A 2 32.29 15.57 -11.50
C PRO A 2 31.33 14.68 -12.30
N LYS A 3 30.88 13.59 -11.69
CA LYS A 3 29.98 12.60 -12.29
C LYS A 3 28.61 13.24 -12.42
N VAL A 4 28.18 13.57 -13.65
CA VAL A 4 26.84 14.10 -13.91
C VAL A 4 25.84 12.98 -13.60
N THR A 5 25.18 13.06 -12.45
CA THR A 5 24.03 12.22 -12.13
C THR A 5 22.81 12.85 -12.77
N THR A 6 22.49 12.45 -13.99
CA THR A 6 21.23 12.82 -14.62
C THR A 6 20.10 12.28 -13.72
N PRO A 7 19.20 13.13 -13.20
CA PRO A 7 18.10 12.64 -12.37
C PRO A 7 17.22 11.73 -13.22
N TYR A 8 17.08 10.47 -12.79
CA TYR A 8 16.18 9.53 -13.44
C TYR A 8 14.74 9.95 -13.10
N THR A 9 14.08 10.64 -14.02
CA THR A 9 12.64 10.92 -13.94
C THR A 9 11.86 9.72 -14.47
N LEU A 10 10.97 9.18 -13.64
CA LEU A 10 9.98 8.19 -14.06
C LEU A 10 9.08 8.83 -15.13
N ASP A 11 8.80 8.11 -16.20
CA ASP A 11 7.75 8.51 -17.15
C ASP A 11 6.36 8.50 -16.48
N GLU A 12 5.38 9.19 -17.07
CA GLU A 12 4.05 9.36 -16.46
C GLU A 12 3.37 8.03 -16.11
N LYS A 13 3.57 6.99 -16.93
CA LYS A 13 2.99 5.67 -16.70
C LYS A 13 3.69 4.97 -15.54
N ALA A 14 5.01 5.08 -15.46
CA ALA A 14 5.78 4.58 -14.34
C ALA A 14 5.47 5.33 -13.03
N GLN A 15 5.24 6.64 -13.08
CA GLN A 15 4.79 7.44 -11.93
C GLN A 15 3.39 7.02 -11.46
N ALA A 16 2.45 6.82 -12.38
CA ALA A 16 1.10 6.37 -12.04
C ALA A 16 1.12 4.98 -11.37
N ARG A 17 1.92 4.05 -11.91
CA ARG A 17 2.13 2.72 -11.32
C ARG A 17 2.80 2.79 -9.95
N PHE A 18 3.82 3.62 -9.81
CA PHE A 18 4.49 3.84 -8.54
C PHE A 18 3.54 4.41 -7.48
N LYS A 19 2.73 5.40 -7.85
CA LYS A 19 1.72 5.99 -6.95
C LYS A 19 0.69 4.94 -6.53
N ARG A 20 0.21 4.11 -7.46
CA ARG A 20 -0.73 3.01 -7.17
C ARG A 20 -0.14 2.00 -6.19
N ALA A 21 1.09 1.52 -6.47
CA ALA A 21 1.79 0.59 -5.61
C ALA A 21 2.06 1.18 -4.21
N ASN A 22 2.46 2.45 -4.14
CA ASN A 22 2.68 3.14 -2.86
C ASN A 22 1.39 3.28 -2.06
N THR A 23 0.28 3.66 -2.69
CA THR A 23 -1.04 3.71 -2.03
C THR A 23 -1.42 2.36 -1.44
N ALA A 24 -1.24 1.29 -2.20
CA ALA A 24 -1.57 -0.05 -1.71
C ALA A 24 -0.67 -0.51 -0.55
N LEU A 25 0.63 -0.21 -0.60
CA LEU A 25 1.54 -0.48 0.51
C LEU A 25 1.11 0.26 1.78
N TRP A 26 0.72 1.52 1.65
CA TRP A 26 0.19 2.29 2.78
C TRP A 26 -1.12 1.74 3.34
N GLN A 27 -2.02 1.26 2.48
CA GLN A 27 -3.25 0.61 2.90
C GLN A 27 -2.96 -0.70 3.65
N ALA A 28 -2.10 -1.56 3.10
CA ALA A 28 -1.70 -2.81 3.75
C ALA A 28 -1.00 -2.56 5.09
N TYR A 29 -0.11 -1.57 5.16
CA TYR A 29 0.55 -1.15 6.41
C TYR A 29 -0.49 -0.70 7.44
N SER A 30 -1.45 0.14 7.05
CA SER A 30 -2.48 0.65 7.97
C SER A 30 -3.38 -0.46 8.52
N ILE A 31 -3.70 -1.47 7.69
CA ILE A 31 -4.46 -2.65 8.13
C ILE A 31 -3.64 -3.49 9.11
N MET A 32 -2.35 -3.72 8.83
CA MET A 32 -1.45 -4.43 9.73
C MET A 32 -1.23 -3.67 11.05
N ASP A 33 -1.12 -2.35 11.01
CA ASP A 33 -1.00 -1.50 12.19
C ASP A 33 -2.27 -1.60 13.06
N LEU A 34 -3.46 -1.57 12.44
CA LEU A 34 -4.73 -1.84 13.12
C LEU A 34 -4.78 -3.24 13.73
N LEU A 35 -4.23 -4.26 13.07
CA LEU A 35 -4.16 -5.64 13.58
C LEU A 35 -3.21 -5.79 14.77
N VAL A 36 -2.04 -5.17 14.69
CA VAL A 36 -0.96 -5.31 15.69
C VAL A 36 -1.23 -4.43 16.91
N ASN A 37 -1.71 -3.20 16.69
CA ASN A 37 -1.97 -2.23 17.76
C ASN A 37 -3.43 -2.22 18.22
N GLY A 38 -4.33 -2.90 17.50
CA GLY A 38 -5.69 -3.19 17.93
C GLY A 38 -5.70 -4.28 19.00
N THR A 39 -5.22 -3.95 20.20
CA THR A 39 -5.56 -4.70 21.40
C THR A 39 -7.08 -4.64 21.57
N ASP A 40 -7.76 -5.79 21.54
CA ASP A 40 -9.24 -5.98 21.45
C ASP A 40 -9.86 -5.91 20.04
N LEU A 41 -9.18 -6.42 19.00
CA LEU A 41 -9.94 -6.93 17.86
C LEU A 41 -10.76 -8.15 18.31
N SER A 42 -12.04 -7.92 18.54
CA SER A 42 -12.98 -9.00 18.82
C SER A 42 -13.11 -9.87 17.56
N ASN A 43 -13.57 -11.13 17.72
CA ASN A 43 -13.86 -11.98 16.55
C ASN A 43 -14.86 -11.32 15.58
N ASP A 44 -15.66 -10.36 16.03
CA ASP A 44 -16.64 -9.64 15.22
C ASP A 44 -15.99 -8.59 14.29
N ASP A 45 -14.75 -8.16 14.56
CA ASP A 45 -14.02 -7.18 13.74
C ASP A 45 -13.22 -7.84 12.60
N MET A 46 -13.07 -9.16 12.66
CA MET A 46 -12.29 -9.95 11.72
C MET A 46 -12.83 -9.95 10.28
N PRO A 47 -14.16 -10.02 10.03
CA PRO A 47 -14.72 -9.90 8.68
C PRO A 47 -14.44 -8.55 8.02
N THR A 48 -14.44 -7.47 8.81
CA THR A 48 -14.15 -6.11 8.33
C THR A 48 -12.69 -5.99 7.88
N LEU A 49 -11.77 -6.56 8.65
CA LEU A 49 -10.36 -6.60 8.31
C LEU A 49 -10.07 -7.45 7.07
N LEU A 50 -10.68 -8.64 6.96
CA LEU A 50 -10.54 -9.48 5.76
C LEU A 50 -11.07 -8.76 4.51
N SER A 51 -12.20 -8.06 4.62
CA SER A 51 -12.78 -7.29 3.51
C SER A 51 -11.89 -6.10 3.12
N ALA A 52 -11.30 -5.39 4.09
CA ALA A 52 -10.37 -4.30 3.83
C ALA A 52 -9.08 -4.80 3.15
N LEU A 53 -8.57 -5.96 3.59
CA LEU A 53 -7.40 -6.59 2.99
C LEU A 53 -7.68 -7.04 1.55
N GLN A 54 -8.85 -7.63 1.31
CA GLN A 54 -9.27 -8.05 -0.02
C GLN A 54 -9.42 -6.85 -0.97
N GLY A 55 -10.04 -5.76 -0.53
CA GLY A 55 -10.13 -4.53 -1.32
C GLY A 55 -8.76 -3.91 -1.64
N ALA A 56 -7.82 -3.98 -0.69
CA ALA A 56 -6.43 -3.54 -0.93
C ALA A 56 -5.72 -4.43 -1.96
N VAL A 57 -5.93 -5.75 -1.93
CA VAL A 57 -5.39 -6.68 -2.93
C VAL A 57 -5.97 -6.41 -4.32
N GLU A 58 -7.29 -6.23 -4.43
CA GLU A 58 -7.96 -5.91 -5.70
C GLU A 58 -7.42 -4.61 -6.32
N LEU A 59 -7.13 -3.59 -5.49
CA LEU A 59 -6.52 -2.34 -5.93
C LEU A 59 -5.08 -2.48 -6.46
N VAL A 60 -4.36 -3.53 -6.05
CA VAL A 60 -2.98 -3.84 -6.49
C VAL A 60 -2.97 -4.66 -7.78
N THR A 61 -3.94 -5.55 -7.96
CA THR A 61 -3.96 -6.53 -9.06
C THR A 61 -4.55 -6.00 -10.37
N ASP A 62 -5.25 -4.86 -10.36
CA ASP A 62 -5.66 -4.10 -11.56
C ASP A 62 -4.50 -3.30 -12.19
#